data_AF-A0A8J3HCR9-F1
#
_entry.id   AF-A0A8J3HCR9-F1
#
_cell.length_a   1.000
_cell.length_b   1.000
_cell.length_c   1.000
_cell.angle_alpha   90.00
_cell.angle_beta   90.00
_cell.angle_gamma   90.00
#
_symmetry.space_group_name_H-M   'P 1'
#
loop_
_entity.id
_entity.type
_entity.pdbx_description
1 polymer ?
#
loop_
_entity_poly.entity_id
_entity_poly.type
_entity_poly.pdbx_seq_one_letter_code
_entity_poly.pdbx_strand_id
1 'polypeptide(L)'
;MTSEIDTATIVAERQRYFTPRWFLDLLAARLSLGDTFWIGGFGTVLVFVPFGFALFLVAHWVLSPGQFRILMGGWITFLTLFHAALWTAIVRTAWRTPQVGGWRWVGVLVALFNVAAMATMAYLFWTGAIALVPGLQR
;
A
#
# COMPACT_ATOMS: atom_id res chain seq x y z
N MET A 1 -13.01 38.29 2.10
CA MET A 1 -14.11 37.37 2.45
C MET A 1 -14.09 36.18 1.49
N THR A 2 -12.99 35.41 1.50
CA THR A 2 -12.73 34.29 0.56
C THR A 2 -12.07 33.08 1.24
N SER A 3 -11.75 33.14 2.55
CA SER A 3 -11.00 32.09 3.26
C SER A 3 -11.87 30.96 3.83
N GLU A 4 -13.13 31.23 4.20
CA GLU A 4 -14.01 30.22 4.80
C GLU A 4 -14.61 29.23 3.77
N ILE A 5 -14.90 29.70 2.55
CA ILE A 5 -15.45 28.87 1.46
C ILE A 5 -14.41 27.87 0.94
N ASP A 6 -13.12 28.19 1.07
CA ASP A 6 -12.00 27.32 0.65
C ASP A 6 -11.80 26.14 1.63
N THR A 7 -11.83 26.44 2.94
CA THR A 7 -11.54 25.43 3.98
C THR A 7 -12.60 24.33 4.03
N ALA A 8 -13.89 24.70 3.99
CA ALA A 8 -14.98 23.73 4.06
C ALA A 8 -14.98 22.77 2.85
N THR A 9 -14.65 23.29 1.66
CA THR A 9 -14.58 22.51 0.42
C THR A 9 -13.39 21.54 0.45
N ILE A 10 -12.21 22.01 0.86
CA ILE A 10 -11.02 21.17 1.03
C ILE A 10 -11.27 20.04 2.04
N VAL A 11 -11.92 20.35 3.17
CA VAL A 11 -12.26 19.34 4.18
C VAL A 11 -13.20 18.29 3.60
N ALA A 12 -14.25 18.72 2.89
CA ALA A 12 -15.22 17.81 2.28
C ALA A 12 -14.60 16.88 1.21
N GLU A 13 -13.62 17.36 0.43
CA GLU A 13 -12.87 16.51 -0.50
C GLU A 13 -11.98 15.51 0.23
N ARG A 14 -11.27 15.96 1.28
CA ARG A 14 -10.36 15.10 2.05
C ARG A 14 -11.07 13.97 2.79
N GLN A 15 -12.29 14.20 3.27
CA GLN A 15 -13.12 13.20 3.95
C GLN A 15 -13.51 12.01 3.05
N ARG A 16 -13.28 12.10 1.73
CA ARG A 16 -13.60 11.00 0.81
C ARG A 16 -12.52 9.92 0.79
N TYR A 17 -11.28 10.25 1.13
CA TYR A 17 -10.15 9.31 1.14
C TYR A 17 -10.25 8.29 2.26
N PHE A 18 -9.67 7.11 2.05
CA PHE A 18 -9.59 6.02 3.04
C PHE A 18 -10.93 5.50 3.57
N THR A 19 -12.03 5.79 2.86
CA THR A 19 -13.33 5.14 3.10
C THR A 19 -13.39 3.79 2.38
N PRO A 20 -14.25 2.84 2.81
CA PRO A 20 -14.43 1.58 2.09
C PRO A 20 -14.79 1.79 0.61
N ARG A 21 -15.64 2.77 0.32
CA ARG A 21 -16.00 3.15 -1.06
C ARG A 21 -14.79 3.63 -1.85
N TRP A 22 -13.93 4.45 -1.24
CA TRP A 22 -12.71 4.91 -1.89
C TRP A 22 -11.77 3.76 -2.27
N PHE A 23 -11.61 2.75 -1.41
CA PHE A 23 -10.82 1.56 -1.75
C PHE A 23 -11.43 0.78 -2.92
N LEU A 24 -12.76 0.66 -2.98
CA LEU A 24 -13.43 0.02 -4.10
C LEU A 24 -13.20 0.81 -5.41
N ASP A 25 -13.34 2.13 -5.37
CA ASP A 25 -13.13 2.98 -6.55
C ASP A 25 -11.65 3.00 -6.98
N LEU A 26 -10.71 2.97 -6.02
CA LEU A 26 -9.27 2.84 -6.26
C LEU A 26 -8.95 1.54 -7.00
N LEU A 27 -9.33 0.39 -6.43
CA LEU A 27 -9.01 -0.93 -6.99
C LEU A 27 -9.79 -1.22 -8.28
N ALA A 28 -10.95 -0.58 -8.48
CA ALA A 28 -11.71 -0.64 -9.72
C ALA A 28 -11.15 0.26 -10.85
N ALA A 29 -10.05 0.99 -10.62
CA ALA A 29 -9.46 1.95 -11.56
C ALA A 29 -10.45 3.04 -12.01
N ARG A 30 -11.21 3.59 -11.04
CA ARG A 30 -12.18 4.68 -11.25
C ARG A 30 -11.65 6.05 -10.83
N LEU A 31 -10.53 6.09 -10.12
CA LEU A 31 -9.85 7.33 -9.75
C LEU A 31 -8.93 7.82 -10.86
N SER A 32 -8.46 9.07 -10.76
CA SER A 32 -7.47 9.61 -11.68
C SER A 32 -6.15 8.83 -11.60
N LEU A 33 -5.29 8.91 -12.63
CA LEU A 33 -3.97 8.28 -12.59
C LEU A 33 -3.14 8.81 -11.41
N GLY A 34 -3.23 10.11 -11.16
CA GLY A 34 -2.55 10.77 -10.04
C GLY A 34 -3.00 10.21 -8.70
N ASP A 35 -4.31 10.14 -8.44
CA ASP A 35 -4.85 9.63 -7.18
C ASP A 35 -4.57 8.15 -7.00
N THR A 36 -4.72 7.37 -8.07
CA THR A 36 -4.47 5.92 -8.05
C THR A 36 -3.01 5.62 -7.73
N PHE A 37 -2.07 6.38 -8.31
CA PHE A 37 -0.64 6.20 -8.06
C PHE A 37 -0.18 6.81 -6.73
N TRP A 38 -0.40 8.12 -6.54
CA TRP A 38 0.13 8.85 -5.38
C TRP A 38 -0.62 8.50 -4.10
N ILE A 39 -1.95 8.64 -4.09
CA ILE A 39 -2.74 8.43 -2.88
C ILE A 39 -2.95 6.92 -2.64
N GLY A 40 -3.21 6.16 -3.70
CA GLY A 40 -3.30 4.71 -3.63
C GLY A 40 -1.99 4.05 -3.19
N GLY A 41 -0.86 4.50 -3.71
CA GLY A 41 0.46 3.96 -3.36
C GLY A 41 1.01 4.52 -2.05
N PHE A 42 1.35 5.81 -2.04
CA PHE A 42 2.01 6.44 -0.89
C PHE A 42 1.04 6.87 0.21
N GLY A 43 -0.19 7.24 -0.14
CA GLY A 43 -1.21 7.58 0.86
C GLY A 43 -1.59 6.37 1.73
N THR A 44 -1.74 5.19 1.15
CA THR A 44 -2.07 3.97 1.93
C THR A 44 -0.93 3.49 2.81
N VAL A 45 0.32 3.78 2.43
CA VAL A 45 1.51 3.53 3.29
C VAL A 45 1.41 4.28 4.62
N LEU A 46 0.82 5.48 4.65
CA LEU A 46 0.58 6.23 5.90
C LEU A 46 -0.35 5.52 6.87
N VAL A 47 -1.14 4.55 6.39
CA VAL A 47 -2.02 3.71 7.22
C VAL A 47 -1.37 2.37 7.51
N PHE A 48 -0.89 1.68 6.48
CA PHE A 48 -0.39 0.31 6.60
C PHE A 48 0.94 0.22 7.34
N VAL A 49 1.85 1.20 7.20
CA VAL A 49 3.15 1.14 7.87
C VAL A 49 3.02 1.33 9.38
N PRO A 50 2.34 2.38 9.90
CA PRO A 50 2.15 2.51 11.35
C PRO A 50 1.41 1.32 11.96
N PHE A 51 0.36 0.84 11.28
CA PHE A 51 -0.38 -0.34 11.73
C PHE A 51 0.50 -1.60 11.72
N GLY A 52 1.22 -1.84 10.63
CA GLY A 52 2.12 -2.99 10.50
C GLY A 52 3.25 -2.95 11.52
N PHE A 53 3.79 -1.77 11.82
CA PHE A 53 4.81 -1.59 12.85
C PHE A 53 4.27 -1.87 14.26
N ALA A 54 3.08 -1.35 14.59
CA ALA A 54 2.43 -1.66 15.86
C ALA A 54 2.11 -3.16 15.99
N LEU A 55 1.60 -3.77 14.93
CA LEU A 55 1.33 -5.21 14.84
C LEU A 55 2.62 -6.01 15.05
N PHE A 56 3.70 -5.64 14.37
CA PHE A 56 5.01 -6.26 14.50
C PHE A 56 5.52 -6.19 15.95
N LEU A 57 5.47 -5.02 16.59
CA LEU A 57 5.95 -4.86 17.97
C LEU A 57 5.15 -5.74 18.92
N VAL A 58 3.82 -5.64 18.90
CA VAL A 58 2.96 -6.44 19.79
C VAL A 58 3.18 -7.94 19.55
N ALA A 59 3.20 -8.38 18.29
CA ALA A 59 3.41 -9.76 17.94
C ALA A 59 4.78 -10.28 18.40
N HIS A 60 5.83 -9.49 18.23
CA HIS A 60 7.19 -9.86 18.62
C HIS A 60 7.35 -10.07 20.13
N TRP A 61 6.59 -9.34 20.95
CA TRP A 61 6.62 -9.48 22.40
C TRP A 61 5.75 -10.61 22.94
N VAL A 62 4.64 -10.92 22.28
CA VAL A 62 3.58 -11.80 22.83
C VAL A 62 3.58 -13.19 22.19
N LEU A 63 4.04 -13.33 20.94
CA LEU A 63 3.93 -14.58 20.19
C LEU A 63 5.24 -15.37 20.20
N SER A 64 5.11 -16.71 20.14
CA SER A 64 6.25 -17.58 19.83
C SER A 64 6.82 -17.27 18.43
N PRO A 65 8.09 -17.60 18.16
CA PRO A 65 8.71 -17.34 16.86
C PRO A 65 7.92 -17.92 15.66
N GLY A 66 7.32 -19.11 15.81
CA GLY A 66 6.50 -19.73 14.78
C GLY A 66 5.20 -18.97 14.49
N GLN A 67 4.49 -18.56 15.54
CA GLN A 67 3.26 -17.77 15.42
C GLN A 67 3.53 -16.37 14.86
N PHE A 68 4.60 -15.72 15.34
CA PHE A 68 5.06 -14.43 14.84
C PHE A 68 5.33 -14.49 13.33
N ARG A 69 6.05 -15.52 12.88
CA ARG A 69 6.36 -15.74 11.46
C ARG A 69 5.09 -15.91 10.62
N ILE A 70 4.12 -16.70 11.09
CA ILE A 70 2.84 -16.90 10.38
C ILE A 70 2.05 -15.60 10.30
N LEU A 71 1.95 -14.85 11.40
CA LEU A 71 1.20 -13.60 11.43
C LEU A 71 1.83 -12.55 10.52
N MET A 72 3.15 -12.35 10.61
CA MET A 72 3.86 -11.38 9.77
C MET A 72 3.87 -11.83 8.30
N GLY A 73 4.10 -13.11 8.03
CA GLY A 73 4.01 -13.67 6.68
C GLY A 73 2.62 -13.45 6.07
N GLY A 74 1.56 -13.67 6.84
CA GLY A 74 0.18 -13.39 6.44
C GLY A 74 -0.06 -11.90 6.17
N TRP A 75 0.40 -11.02 7.06
CA TRP A 75 0.27 -9.57 6.90
C TRP A 75 1.00 -9.06 5.64
N ILE A 76 2.25 -9.47 5.42
CA ILE A 76 3.01 -9.06 4.22
C ILE A 76 2.41 -9.69 2.95
N THR A 77 1.86 -10.90 3.02
CA THR A 77 1.11 -11.51 1.90
C THR A 77 -0.12 -10.68 1.55
N PHE A 78 -0.90 -10.27 2.55
CA PHE A 78 -2.04 -9.36 2.36
C PHE A 78 -1.61 -8.05 1.68
N LEU A 79 -0.54 -7.41 2.17
CA LEU A 79 -0.02 -6.19 1.56
C LEU A 79 0.46 -6.42 0.12
N THR A 80 1.07 -7.57 -0.17
CA THR A 80 1.50 -7.95 -1.52
C THR A 80 0.30 -8.03 -2.46
N LEU A 81 -0.77 -8.71 -2.04
CA LEU A 81 -2.00 -8.84 -2.82
C LEU A 81 -2.67 -7.48 -3.05
N PHE A 82 -2.72 -6.63 -2.00
CA PHE A 82 -3.22 -5.27 -2.12
C PHE A 82 -2.43 -4.47 -3.16
N HIS A 83 -1.09 -4.47 -3.09
CA HIS A 83 -0.25 -3.75 -4.04
C HIS A 83 -0.34 -4.32 -5.46
N ALA A 84 -0.54 -5.63 -5.62
CA ALA A 84 -0.73 -6.25 -6.93
C ALA A 84 -2.06 -5.82 -7.57
N ALA A 85 -3.14 -5.75 -6.76
CA ALA A 85 -4.42 -5.21 -7.20
C ALA A 85 -4.31 -3.72 -7.55
N LEU A 86 -3.60 -2.94 -6.73
CA LEU A 86 -3.32 -1.53 -6.99
C LEU A 86 -2.50 -1.33 -8.27
N TRP A 87 -1.44 -2.10 -8.47
CA TRP A 87 -0.64 -2.08 -9.70
C TRP A 87 -1.52 -2.34 -10.93
N THR A 88 -2.42 -3.32 -10.85
CA THR A 88 -3.40 -3.59 -11.92
C THR A 88 -4.29 -2.37 -12.18
N ALA A 89 -4.75 -1.68 -11.13
CA ALA A 89 -5.53 -0.46 -11.27
C ALA A 89 -4.73 0.69 -11.89
N ILE A 90 -3.46 0.86 -11.52
CA ILE A 90 -2.54 1.84 -12.11
C ILE A 90 -2.33 1.57 -13.58
N VAL A 91 -2.05 0.32 -13.98
CA VAL A 91 -1.92 -0.09 -15.38
C VAL A 91 -3.18 0.27 -16.16
N ARG A 92 -4.36 -0.12 -15.68
CA ARG A 92 -5.65 0.19 -16.33
C ARG A 92 -5.87 1.69 -16.48
N THR A 93 -5.52 2.47 -15.47
CA THR A 93 -5.68 3.93 -15.49
C THR A 93 -4.65 4.58 -16.41
N ALA A 94 -3.40 4.11 -16.44
CA ALA A 94 -2.35 4.57 -17.34
C ALA A 94 -2.73 4.35 -18.81
N TRP A 95 -3.30 3.20 -19.15
CA TRP A 95 -3.82 2.93 -20.49
C TRP A 95 -4.88 3.93 -20.92
N ARG A 96 -5.77 4.34 -20.00
CA ARG A 96 -6.83 5.33 -20.24
C ARG A 96 -6.36 6.78 -20.21
N THR A 97 -5.10 7.03 -19.86
CA THR A 97 -4.55 8.38 -19.65
C THR A 97 -3.35 8.65 -20.58
N PRO A 98 -3.49 8.57 -21.92
CA PRO A 98 -2.38 8.79 -22.85
C PRO A 98 -1.83 10.22 -22.84
N GLN A 99 -2.62 11.20 -22.40
CA GLN A 99 -2.25 12.62 -22.33
C GLN A 99 -1.09 12.91 -21.36
N VAL A 100 -0.78 11.99 -20.43
CA VAL A 100 0.35 12.10 -19.48
C VAL A 100 1.67 11.62 -20.10
N GLY A 101 1.65 11.15 -21.36
CA GLY A 101 2.84 10.76 -22.11
C GLY A 101 3.59 9.58 -21.47
N GLY A 102 4.92 9.58 -21.54
CA GLY A 102 5.76 8.51 -20.99
C GLY A 102 5.70 8.40 -19.46
N TRP A 103 5.35 9.48 -18.76
CA TRP A 103 5.34 9.53 -17.29
C TRP A 103 4.36 8.53 -16.66
N ARG A 104 3.28 8.18 -17.37
CA ARG A 104 2.33 7.16 -16.91
C ARG A 104 2.97 5.79 -16.68
N TRP A 105 4.03 5.47 -17.42
CA TRP A 105 4.74 4.19 -17.29
C TRP A 105 5.74 4.18 -16.14
N VAL A 106 6.28 5.34 -15.74
CA VAL A 106 7.11 5.45 -14.55
C VAL A 106 6.32 5.01 -13.31
N GLY A 107 5.08 5.49 -13.18
CA GLY A 107 4.19 5.07 -12.08
C GLY A 107 3.90 3.57 -12.08
N VAL A 108 3.72 2.96 -13.27
CA VAL A 108 3.54 1.51 -13.43
C VAL A 108 4.78 0.74 -12.98
N LEU A 109 5.98 1.18 -13.38
CA LEU A 109 7.24 0.52 -13.01
C LEU A 109 7.52 0.62 -11.50
N VAL A 110 7.29 1.79 -10.91
CA VAL A 110 7.44 1.98 -9.45
C VAL A 110 6.45 1.11 -8.68
N ALA A 111 5.19 1.05 -9.12
CA ALA A 111 4.21 0.17 -8.49
C ALA A 111 4.57 -1.31 -8.63
N LEU A 112 5.10 -1.73 -9.79
CA LEU A 112 5.58 -3.10 -9.99
C LEU A 112 6.75 -3.44 -9.06
N PHE A 113 7.71 -2.52 -8.92
CA PHE A 113 8.82 -2.67 -7.99
C PHE A 113 8.33 -2.87 -6.55
N ASN A 114 7.34 -2.08 -6.11
CA ASN A 114 6.75 -2.24 -4.77
C ASN A 114 6.10 -3.63 -4.59
N VAL A 115 5.37 -4.13 -5.59
CA VAL A 115 4.81 -5.49 -5.56
C VAL A 115 5.92 -6.53 -5.43
N ALA A 116 6.97 -6.42 -6.23
CA ALA A 116 8.10 -7.36 -6.20
C ALA A 116 8.83 -7.33 -4.85
N ALA A 117 9.04 -6.14 -4.28
CA ALA A 117 9.66 -5.98 -2.96
C ALA A 117 8.81 -6.64 -1.85
N MET A 118 7.49 -6.41 -1.86
CA MET A 118 6.58 -7.01 -0.87
C MET A 118 6.47 -8.53 -1.04
N ALA A 119 6.40 -9.03 -2.28
CA ALA A 119 6.39 -10.46 -2.56
C ALA A 119 7.69 -11.14 -2.09
N THR A 120 8.83 -10.49 -2.27
CA THR A 120 10.13 -10.97 -1.78
C THR A 120 10.13 -11.03 -0.25
N MET A 121 9.63 -9.99 0.43
CA MET A 121 9.49 -10.00 1.89
C MET A 121 8.55 -11.10 2.39
N ALA A 122 7.41 -11.31 1.72
CA ALA A 122 6.49 -12.40 2.06
C ALA A 122 7.20 -13.76 1.97
N TYR A 123 7.94 -13.99 0.89
CA TYR A 123 8.74 -15.20 0.71
C TYR A 123 9.76 -15.40 1.82
N LEU A 124 10.48 -14.35 2.23
CA LEU A 124 11.46 -14.42 3.32
C LEU A 124 10.83 -14.79 4.67
N PHE A 125 9.63 -14.27 4.97
CA PHE A 125 8.88 -14.66 6.16
C PHE A 125 8.43 -16.12 6.09
N TRP A 126 7.85 -16.56 4.98
CA TRP A 126 7.33 -17.93 4.84
C TRP A 126 8.44 -18.99 4.87
N THR A 127 9.59 -18.71 4.26
CA THR A 127 10.74 -19.62 4.26
C THR A 127 11.55 -19.57 5.56
N GLY A 128 11.32 -18.59 6.43
CA GLY A 128 12.12 -18.37 7.62
C GLY A 128 13.52 -17.82 7.34
N ALA A 129 13.84 -17.47 6.09
CA ALA A 129 15.09 -16.83 5.72
C ALA A 129 15.30 -15.47 6.42
N ILE A 130 14.23 -14.87 6.95
CA ILE A 130 14.29 -13.68 7.81
C ILE A 130 15.18 -13.89 9.05
N ALA A 131 15.34 -15.14 9.53
CA ALA A 131 16.17 -15.46 10.69
C ALA A 131 17.68 -15.31 10.43
N LEU A 132 18.09 -15.09 9.17
CA LEU A 132 19.47 -14.79 8.78
C LEU A 132 19.82 -13.30 8.91
N VAL A 133 18.85 -12.44 9.26
CA VAL A 133 19.08 -11.02 9.54
C VAL A 133 19.52 -10.85 11.00
N PRO A 134 20.77 -10.44 11.27
CA PRO A 134 21.26 -10.27 12.64
C PRO A 134 20.44 -9.21 13.40
N GLY A 135 20.08 -9.49 14.66
CA GLY A 135 19.35 -8.56 15.55
C GLY A 135 17.85 -8.84 15.74
N LEU A 136 17.30 -9.81 15.02
CA LEU A 136 15.88 -10.23 15.12
C LEU A 136 15.68 -11.57 15.87
N GLN A 137 16.78 -12.18 16.33
CA GLN A 137 16.75 -13.42 17.10
C GLN A 137 16.58 -13.09 18.60
N ARG A 138 15.57 -13.70 19.22
CA ARG A 138 15.54 -13.94 20.67
C ARG A 138 15.92 -15.39 20.92
#